data_AF-A0A3C1WYX2-F1
#
_entry.id   AF-A0A3C1WYX2-F1
#
_cell.length_a   1.000
_cell.length_b   1.000
_cell.length_c   1.000
_cell.angle_alpha   90.00
_cell.angle_beta   90.00
_cell.angle_gamma   90.00
#
_symmetry.space_group_name_H-M   'P 1'
#
loop_
_entity.id
_entity.type
_entity.pdbx_description
1 polymer ?
#
loop_
_entity_poly.entity_id
_entity_poly.type
_entity_poly.pdbx_seq_one_letter_code
_entity_poly.pdbx_strand_id
1 'polypeptide(L)' 'MSIEGIMEKGFVTTNLDTLINYTRTGSLWPMTFGLACCAVEMMHAGASRYDLDRFGIVFRPSPRQS' A
#
# COMPACT_ATOMS: atom_id res chain seq x y z
N MET A 1 13.81 10.47 10.42
CA MET A 1 13.99 9.50 9.33
C MET A 1 14.11 10.11 7.93
N SER A 2 13.37 11.18 7.55
CA SER A 2 13.52 11.78 6.22
C SER A 2 14.72 12.73 6.07
N ILE A 3 15.16 13.40 7.15
CA ILE A 3 16.22 14.42 7.06
C ILE A 3 17.63 13.83 7.26
N GLU A 4 17.79 12.83 8.14
CA GLU A 4 19.11 12.21 8.39
C GLU A 4 19.66 11.47 7.16
N GLY A 5 18.80 10.80 6.38
CA GLY A 5 19.22 10.07 5.19
C GLY A 5 19.61 10.96 4.01
N ILE A 6 19.14 12.22 3.96
CA ILE A 6 19.44 13.16 2.86
C ILE A 6 20.90 13.62 2.88
N MET A 7 21.49 13.69 4.07
CA MET A 7 22.88 14.12 4.25
C MET A 7 23.89 12.98 4.03
N GLU A 8 23.45 11.74 4.18
CA GLU A 8 24.31 10.54 4.12
C GLU A 8 24.27 9.84 2.75
N LYS A 9 23.12 9.92 2.04
CA LYS A 9 22.92 9.36 0.71
C LYS A 9 22.88 10.49 -0.32
N GLY A 10 23.69 10.39 -1.39
CA GLY A 10 23.76 11.43 -2.43
C GLY A 10 22.41 11.82 -3.03
N PHE A 11 22.29 13.04 -3.57
CA PHE A 11 21.04 13.60 -4.12
C PHE A 11 20.27 12.67 -5.08
N VAL A 12 20.97 11.81 -5.83
CA VAL A 12 20.34 10.85 -6.75
C VAL A 12 19.67 9.69 -6.01
N THR A 13 20.28 9.17 -4.94
CA THR A 13 19.74 8.02 -4.20
C THR A 13 18.55 8.42 -3.31
N THR A 14 18.51 9.65 -2.81
CA THR A 14 17.37 10.17 -2.04
C THR A 14 16.12 10.39 -2.91
N ASN A 15 16.28 10.92 -4.12
CA ASN A 15 15.20 11.05 -5.10
C ASN A 15 14.68 9.70 -5.61
N LEU A 16 15.54 8.69 -5.67
CA LEU A 16 15.12 7.33 -6.00
C LEU A 16 14.32 6.69 -4.85
N ASP A 17 14.78 6.87 -3.61
CA ASP A 17 14.09 6.37 -2.41
C ASP A 17 12.69 6.99 -2.27
N THR A 18 12.51 8.28 -2.59
CA THR A 18 11.17 8.91 -2.56
C THR A 18 10.24 8.34 -3.62
N LEU A 19 10.72 8.12 -4.85
CA LEU A 19 9.93 7.55 -5.93
C LEU A 19 9.52 6.10 -5.63
N ILE A 20 10.45 5.28 -5.12
CA ILE A 20 10.17 3.88 -4.76
C ILE A 20 9.14 3.80 -3.62
N ASN A 21 9.23 4.68 -2.63
CA ASN A 21 8.25 4.69 -1.55
C ASN A 21 6.87 5.18 -2.02
N TYR A 22 6.82 6.14 -2.95
CA TYR A 22 5.58 6.59 -3.56
C TYR A 22 4.87 5.46 -4.32
N THR A 23 5.61 4.67 -5.11
CA THR A 23 5.01 3.55 -5.85
C THR A 23 4.52 2.46 -4.90
N ARG A 24 5.27 2.13 -3.85
CA ARG A 24 4.85 1.13 -2.85
C ARG A 24 3.58 1.51 -2.09
N THR A 25 3.44 2.77 -1.69
CA THR A 25 2.27 3.21 -0.93
C THR A 25 1.05 3.45 -1.83
N GLY A 26 1.27 3.78 -3.12
CA GLY A 26 0.21 4.00 -4.10
C GLY A 26 -0.34 2.74 -4.78
N SER A 27 0.24 1.55 -4.55
CA SER A 27 -0.19 0.29 -5.18
C SER A 27 -0.14 -0.89 -4.20
N LEU A 28 -0.84 -0.77 -3.07
CA LEU A 28 -0.87 -1.82 -2.05
C LEU A 28 -1.79 -2.96 -2.49
N TRP A 29 -1.32 -4.20 -2.45
CA TRP A 29 -2.12 -5.37 -2.81
C TRP A 29 -2.43 -6.23 -1.58
N PRO A 30 -3.33 -5.82 -0.69
CA PRO A 30 -3.58 -6.58 0.54
C PRO A 30 -4.15 -7.96 0.27
N MET A 31 -3.72 -8.93 1.09
CA MET A 31 -4.32 -10.25 1.12
C MET A 31 -5.71 -10.17 1.76
N THR A 32 -6.74 -10.66 1.06
CA THR A 32 -8.09 -10.81 1.66
C THR A 32 -8.08 -11.95 2.66
N PHE A 33 -7.84 -11.64 3.93
CA PHE A 33 -7.86 -12.62 5.00
C PHE A 33 -8.91 -12.25 6.05
N GLY A 34 -10.11 -12.81 5.89
CA GLY A 34 -11.24 -12.58 6.77
C GLY A 34 -11.42 -13.72 7.77
N LEU A 35 -11.23 -13.43 9.07
CA LEU A 35 -11.40 -14.43 10.14
C LEU A 35 -12.79 -14.39 10.81
N ALA A 36 -13.34 -13.19 10.99
CA ALA A 36 -14.55 -12.96 11.78
C ALA A 36 -15.30 -11.71 11.27
N CYS A 37 -15.95 -10.94 12.15
CA CYS A 37 -16.77 -9.78 11.79
C CYS A 37 -16.03 -8.68 11.02
N CYS A 38 -14.74 -8.45 11.31
CA CYS A 38 -13.92 -7.47 10.59
C CYS A 38 -13.77 -7.79 9.09
N ALA A 39 -14.01 -9.04 8.68
CA ALA A 39 -14.05 -9.41 7.27
C ALA A 39 -15.20 -8.72 6.54
N VAL A 40 -16.35 -8.53 7.19
CA VAL A 40 -17.52 -7.87 6.59
C VAL A 40 -17.26 -6.38 6.40
N GLU A 41 -16.58 -5.77 7.37
CA GLU A 41 -16.15 -4.36 7.28
C GLU A 41 -15.13 -4.18 6.15
N MET A 42 -14.19 -5.12 6.00
CA MET A 42 -13.21 -5.12 4.91
C MET A 42 -13.89 -5.24 3.54
N MET A 43 -14.90 -6.11 3.39
CA MET A 43 -15.67 -6.26 2.14
C MET A 43 -16.46 -4.99 1.80
N HIS A 44 -17.08 -4.34 2.80
CA HIS A 44 -17.79 -3.09 2.59
C HIS A 44 -16.83 -1.96 2.22
N ALA A 45 -15.64 -1.91 2.81
CA ALA A 45 -14.62 -0.93 2.43
C ALA A 45 -14.20 -1.08 0.96
N GLY A 46 -14.15 -2.31 0.43
CA GLY A 46 -13.90 -2.58 -1.00
C GLY A 46 -15.10 -2.41 -1.92
N ALA A 47 -16.30 -2.11 -1.41
CA ALA A 47 -17.50 -1.94 -2.22
C ALA A 47 -17.64 -0.50 -2.73
N SER A 48 -18.57 -0.27 -3.66
CA SER A 48 -18.77 1.02 -4.37
C SER A 48 -18.93 2.25 -3.49
N ARG A 49 -19.33 2.10 -2.22
CA ARG A 49 -19.50 3.21 -1.28
C ARG A 49 -18.17 3.80 -0.78
N TYR A 50 -17.18 2.95 -0.51
CA TYR A 50 -15.89 3.35 0.07
C TYR A 50 -14.69 2.99 -0.79
N ASP A 51 -14.91 2.23 -1.87
CA ASP A 51 -14.02 1.90 -2.98
C ASP A 51 -12.52 2.14 -2.73
N LEU A 52 -11.92 1.20 -1.98
CA LEU A 52 -10.49 1.21 -1.69
C LEU A 52 -9.61 1.14 -2.95
N ASP A 53 -10.14 0.67 -4.09
CA ASP A 53 -9.39 0.60 -5.36
C ASP A 53 -8.95 2.00 -5.84
N ARG A 54 -9.66 3.05 -5.42
CA ARG A 54 -9.29 4.45 -5.69
C ARG A 54 -7.93 4.85 -5.10
N PHE A 55 -7.50 4.20 -4.04
CA PHE A 55 -6.20 4.41 -3.41
C PHE A 55 -5.14 3.43 -3.94
N GLY A 56 -5.45 2.67 -5.00
CA GLY A 56 -4.58 1.62 -5.53
C GLY A 56 -4.55 0.37 -4.65
N ILE A 57 -5.53 0.20 -3.77
CA ILE A 57 -5.64 -0.95 -2.87
C ILE A 57 -6.43 -2.05 -3.54
N VAL A 58 -5.71 -3.06 -4.05
CA VAL A 58 -6.33 -4.16 -4.80
C VAL A 58 -6.20 -5.48 -4.04
N PHE A 59 -7.33 -5.99 -3.60
CA PHE A 59 -7.41 -7.26 -2.89
C PHE A 59 -7.00 -8.44 -3.79
N ARG A 60 -6.02 -9.24 -3.32
CA ARG A 60 -5.57 -10.48 -3.98
C ARG A 60 -5.69 -11.66 -3.02
N PRO A 61 -6.33 -12.77 -3.42
CA PRO A 61 -6.55 -13.92 -2.54
C PRO A 61 -5.32 -14.85 -2.44
N SER A 62 -4.29 -14.65 -3.26
CA SER A 62 -3.10 -15.51 -3.26
C SER A 62 -1.93 -14.85 -2.52
N PRO A 63 -1.28 -15.53 -1.56
CA PRO A 63 -0.19 -14.94 -0.77
C PRO A 63 1.05 -14.51 -1.54
N ARG A 64 1.22 -14.98 -2.80
CA ARG A 64 2.35 -14.61 -3.64
C ARG A 64 2.12 -13.32 -4.41
N GLN A 65 0.86 -12.92 -4.55
CA GLN A 65 0.45 -11.72 -5.29
C GLN A 65 0.05 -10.58 -4.36
N SER A 66 0.07 -10.78 -3.04
CA SER A 66 -0.27 -9.77 -2.04
C SER A 66 0.96 -9.23 -1.33
#